data_AF-X1VD47-F1
#
_entry.id   AF-X1VD47-F1
#
_cell.length_a   1.000
_cell.length_b   1.000
_cell.length_c   1.000
_cell.angle_alpha   90.00
_cell.angle_beta   90.00
_cell.angle_gamma   90.00
#
_symmetry.space_group_name_H-M   'P 1'
#
loop_
_entity.id
_entity.type
_entity.pdbx_description
1 polymer ?
#
loop_
_entity_poly.entity_id
_entity_poly.type
_entity_poly.pdbx_seq_one_letter_code
_entity_poly.pdbx_strand_id
1 'polypeptide(L)'
;FPTGRKWSECRDAPGDEKYVICNADEGDPGAYMDRCVLEGNPHLILEGMMIGARAVGARKGYIYVRNEYPLAVKHSQIAVGQARELGLLGDNILGSSFSFDVDVARGGGAFVCGESTALMASIEGKVGEPRAKDVHTVVDGLYHKPTTLNNVETWANVPAIILNGSSWFASKGTQGSKGTKILALTGRIKNTGLVEVAMGTTIREVVFDIGGGAVNGNMIKAVQIGGPSGGCLPVDKFDLAVDFDALSEAGSMV
;
A
#
# COMPACT_ATOMS: atom_id res chain seq x y z
N PHE A 1 2.03 8.61 -6.32
CA PHE A 1 2.85 9.70 -5.73
C PHE A 1 4.18 9.15 -5.22
N PRO A 2 5.34 9.79 -5.51
CA PRO A 2 6.66 9.30 -5.10
C PRO A 2 6.85 9.24 -3.57
N THR A 3 7.11 8.05 -3.04
CA THR A 3 7.19 7.80 -1.58
C THR A 3 8.31 8.57 -0.89
N GLY A 4 9.52 8.59 -1.47
CA GLY A 4 10.66 9.29 -0.87
C GLY A 4 10.44 10.81 -0.75
N ARG A 5 9.72 11.42 -1.71
CA ARG A 5 9.33 12.82 -1.64
C ARG A 5 8.32 13.05 -0.52
N LYS A 6 7.29 12.20 -0.42
CA LYS A 6 6.27 12.24 0.65
C LYS A 6 6.92 12.23 2.04
N TRP A 7 7.89 11.33 2.23
CA TRP A 7 8.59 11.18 3.51
C TRP A 7 9.51 12.35 3.80
N SER A 8 10.16 12.92 2.78
CA SER A 8 10.99 14.13 2.95
C SER A 8 10.13 15.32 3.38
N GLU A 9 8.98 15.54 2.71
CA GLU A 9 8.03 16.58 3.10
C GLU A 9 7.54 16.40 4.54
N CYS A 10 7.19 15.17 4.94
CA CYS A 10 6.76 14.87 6.31
C CYS A 10 7.89 15.07 7.34
N ARG A 11 9.13 14.71 6.98
CA ARG A 11 10.31 14.91 7.84
C ARG A 11 10.62 16.40 8.05
N ASP A 12 10.43 17.21 7.01
CA ASP A 12 10.78 18.63 7.04
C ASP A 12 9.60 19.48 7.55
N ALA A 13 8.40 18.92 7.65
CA ALA A 13 7.22 19.58 8.22
C ALA A 13 7.44 19.99 9.70
N PRO A 14 6.92 21.17 10.12
CA PRO A 14 7.06 21.67 11.48
C PRO A 14 6.28 20.80 12.47
N GLY A 15 6.84 20.62 13.67
CA GLY A 15 6.24 19.83 14.74
C GLY A 15 7.25 18.91 15.42
N ASP A 16 6.99 18.63 16.69
CA ASP A 16 7.76 17.72 17.55
C ASP A 16 7.28 16.27 17.47
N GLU A 17 6.00 16.07 17.14
CA GLU A 17 5.35 14.78 17.02
C GLU A 17 4.94 14.51 15.58
N LYS A 18 5.19 13.28 15.12
CA LYS A 18 4.88 12.81 13.76
C LYS A 18 4.36 11.39 13.81
N TYR A 19 3.52 11.05 12.83
CA TYR A 19 2.92 9.73 12.72
C TYR A 19 3.23 9.05 11.38
N VAL A 20 3.27 7.73 11.40
CA VAL A 20 3.24 6.90 10.19
C VAL A 20 2.00 6.03 10.17
N ILE A 21 1.36 5.90 9.02
CA ILE A 21 0.15 5.09 8.87
C ILE A 21 0.32 4.10 7.72
N CYS A 22 0.00 2.84 8.00
CA CYS A 22 -0.24 1.81 7.02
C CYS A 22 -1.74 1.74 6.73
N ASN A 23 -2.10 2.11 5.50
CA ASN A 23 -3.46 2.01 5.00
C ASN A 23 -3.68 0.60 4.42
N ALA A 24 -4.48 -0.20 5.12
CA ALA A 24 -4.91 -1.53 4.75
C ALA A 24 -6.45 -1.64 4.69
N ASP A 25 -7.11 -0.58 4.23
CA ASP A 25 -8.56 -0.62 4.01
C ASP A 25 -8.93 -1.42 2.74
N GLU A 26 -8.03 -1.47 1.75
CA GLU A 26 -8.13 -2.23 0.47
C GLU A 26 -9.58 -2.43 -0.01
N GLY A 27 -10.32 -1.32 -0.13
CA GLY A 27 -11.77 -1.34 -0.35
C GLY A 27 -12.19 -1.88 -1.71
N ASP A 28 -11.29 -1.85 -2.69
CA ASP A 28 -11.59 -2.09 -4.09
C ASP A 28 -11.99 -3.55 -4.38
N PRO A 29 -13.19 -3.79 -4.97
CA PRO A 29 -13.58 -5.07 -5.53
C PRO A 29 -12.48 -5.71 -6.37
N GLY A 30 -12.14 -6.96 -6.02
CA GLY A 30 -11.11 -7.74 -6.71
C GLY A 30 -9.69 -7.50 -6.19
N ALA A 31 -9.45 -6.49 -5.34
CA ALA A 31 -8.19 -6.30 -4.64
C ALA A 31 -8.15 -7.15 -3.37
N TYR A 32 -7.03 -7.85 -3.19
CA TYR A 32 -6.70 -8.62 -1.98
C TYR A 32 -5.18 -8.79 -1.81
N MET A 33 -4.39 -7.93 -2.46
CA MET A 33 -2.93 -7.92 -2.39
C MET A 33 -2.49 -7.50 -0.98
N ASP A 34 -3.06 -6.43 -0.44
CA ASP A 34 -2.73 -5.92 0.89
C ASP A 34 -3.12 -6.94 1.97
N ARG A 35 -4.31 -7.53 1.82
CA ARG A 35 -4.78 -8.63 2.67
C ARG A 35 -3.74 -9.76 2.75
N CYS A 36 -3.26 -10.22 1.59
CA CYS A 36 -2.35 -11.36 1.56
C CYS A 36 -0.99 -11.06 2.18
N VAL A 37 -0.49 -9.83 2.06
CA VAL A 37 0.76 -9.45 2.75
C VAL A 37 0.54 -9.40 4.26
N LEU A 38 -0.57 -8.82 4.74
CA LEU A 38 -0.88 -8.76 6.17
C LEU A 38 -1.15 -10.13 6.80
N GLU A 39 -1.83 -11.01 6.07
CA GLU A 39 -2.13 -12.37 6.54
C GLU A 39 -0.91 -13.28 6.43
N GLY A 40 -0.08 -13.14 5.40
CA GLY A 40 1.07 -14.02 5.14
C GLY A 40 2.36 -13.58 5.83
N ASN A 41 2.67 -12.28 5.85
CA ASN A 41 3.91 -11.75 6.41
C ASN A 41 3.74 -10.33 6.98
N PRO A 42 3.02 -10.18 8.12
CA PRO A 42 2.82 -8.87 8.75
C PRO A 42 4.12 -8.22 9.25
N HIS A 43 5.15 -9.01 9.57
CA HIS A 43 6.46 -8.49 10.01
C HIS A 43 7.16 -7.68 8.92
N LEU A 44 6.99 -8.03 7.65
CA LEU A 44 7.54 -7.27 6.53
C LEU A 44 6.98 -5.83 6.48
N ILE A 45 5.71 -5.66 6.83
CA ILE A 45 5.06 -4.36 6.89
C ILE A 45 5.56 -3.58 8.11
N LEU A 46 5.65 -4.24 9.28
CA LEU A 46 6.16 -3.63 10.50
C LEU A 46 7.59 -3.11 10.34
N GLU A 47 8.48 -3.91 9.73
CA GLU A 47 9.85 -3.48 9.45
C GLU A 47 9.87 -2.26 8.51
N GLY A 48 9.06 -2.27 7.44
CA GLY A 48 8.92 -1.14 6.55
C GLY A 48 8.44 0.13 7.27
N MET A 49 7.45 0.01 8.16
CA MET A 49 6.96 1.10 8.99
C MET A 49 8.02 1.62 9.96
N MET A 50 8.81 0.74 10.60
CA MET A 50 9.91 1.11 11.49
C MET A 50 10.97 1.93 10.74
N ILE A 51 11.36 1.49 9.55
CA ILE A 51 12.32 2.19 8.69
C ILE A 51 11.77 3.57 8.31
N GLY A 52 10.51 3.65 7.87
CA GLY A 52 9.91 4.94 7.51
C GLY A 52 9.73 5.86 8.70
N ALA A 53 9.34 5.33 9.86
CA ALA A 53 9.25 6.09 11.10
C ALA A 53 10.59 6.70 11.49
N ARG A 54 11.67 5.93 11.37
CA ARG A 54 13.04 6.45 11.56
C ARG A 54 13.38 7.53 10.54
N ALA A 55 13.00 7.35 9.27
CA ALA A 55 13.28 8.31 8.21
C ALA A 55 12.54 9.65 8.40
N VAL A 56 11.30 9.62 8.88
CA VAL A 56 10.49 10.84 9.09
C VAL A 56 10.61 11.43 10.49
N GLY A 57 11.13 10.68 11.46
CA GLY A 57 11.20 11.08 12.86
C GLY A 57 9.91 10.83 13.64
N ALA A 58 9.09 9.85 13.24
CA ALA A 58 7.88 9.46 13.94
C ALA A 58 8.18 8.49 15.09
N ARG A 59 7.46 8.64 16.21
CA ARG A 59 7.54 7.74 17.38
C ARG A 59 6.34 6.83 17.52
N LYS A 60 5.26 7.11 16.79
CA LYS A 60 4.01 6.35 16.85
C LYS A 60 3.48 6.09 15.44
N GLY A 61 2.92 4.91 15.23
CA GLY A 61 2.27 4.54 13.98
C GLY A 61 1.00 3.74 14.16
N TYR A 62 0.26 3.62 13.07
CA TYR A 62 -1.00 2.87 13.03
C TYR A 62 -1.04 1.95 11.81
N ILE A 63 -1.48 0.71 12.01
CA ILE A 63 -1.94 -0.16 10.92
C ILE A 63 -3.46 -0.07 10.92
N TYR A 64 -4.03 0.61 9.92
CA TYR A 64 -5.48 0.70 9.76
C TYR A 64 -5.97 -0.42 8.86
N VAL A 65 -6.66 -1.40 9.44
CA VAL A 65 -7.16 -2.58 8.71
C VAL A 65 -8.68 -2.49 8.60
N ARG A 66 -9.21 -2.71 7.40
CA ARG A 66 -10.67 -2.76 7.19
C ARG A 66 -11.36 -3.80 8.10
N ASN A 67 -12.63 -3.56 8.37
CA ASN A 67 -13.43 -4.44 9.23
C ASN A 67 -13.53 -5.88 8.69
N GLU A 68 -13.54 -6.03 7.37
CA GLU A 68 -13.78 -7.29 6.65
C GLU A 68 -12.56 -8.23 6.67
N TYR A 69 -11.39 -7.81 7.18
CA TYR A 69 -10.19 -8.64 7.26
C TYR A 69 -9.84 -9.03 8.71
N PRO A 70 -10.65 -9.86 9.39
CA PRO A 70 -10.41 -10.22 10.78
C PRO A 70 -9.10 -11.01 10.98
N LEU A 71 -8.67 -11.78 9.97
CA LEU A 71 -7.42 -12.53 10.03
C LEU A 71 -6.21 -11.61 9.94
N ALA A 72 -6.22 -10.62 9.03
CA ALA A 72 -5.20 -9.58 8.93
C ALA A 72 -5.07 -8.79 10.24
N VAL A 73 -6.19 -8.42 10.88
CA VAL A 73 -6.18 -7.77 12.21
C VAL A 73 -5.48 -8.65 13.23
N LYS A 74 -5.89 -9.92 13.33
CA LYS A 74 -5.32 -10.88 14.29
C LYS A 74 -3.81 -11.07 14.08
N HIS A 75 -3.39 -11.28 12.83
CA HIS A 75 -1.97 -11.51 12.50
C HIS A 75 -1.13 -10.26 12.75
N SER A 76 -1.65 -9.07 12.43
CA SER A 76 -0.97 -7.81 12.73
C SER A 76 -0.81 -7.59 14.23
N GLN A 77 -1.84 -7.88 15.03
CA GLN A 77 -1.78 -7.77 16.49
C GLN A 77 -0.74 -8.75 17.09
N ILE A 78 -0.71 -9.99 16.59
CA ILE A 78 0.28 -10.98 17.00
C ILE A 78 1.70 -10.50 16.65
N ALA A 79 1.90 -10.01 15.42
CA ALA A 79 3.21 -9.54 14.96
C ALA A 79 3.70 -8.32 15.77
N VAL A 80 2.81 -7.36 16.05
CA VAL A 80 3.11 -6.21 16.93
C VAL A 80 3.47 -6.69 18.34
N GLY A 81 2.72 -7.64 18.91
CA GLY A 81 3.02 -8.22 20.22
C GLY A 81 4.40 -8.88 20.26
N GLN A 82 4.71 -9.72 19.27
CA GLN A 82 6.01 -10.38 19.13
C GLN A 82 7.16 -9.37 18.99
N ALA A 83 6.99 -8.34 18.16
CA ALA A 83 8.01 -7.31 17.97
C ALA A 83 8.25 -6.50 19.25
N ARG A 84 7.21 -6.21 20.05
CA ARG A 84 7.34 -5.59 21.37
C ARG A 84 8.09 -6.51 22.35
N GLU A 85 7.74 -7.80 22.41
CA GLU A 85 8.41 -8.79 23.27
C GLU A 85 9.91 -8.93 22.96
N LEU A 86 10.28 -8.80 21.68
CA LEU A 86 11.68 -8.84 21.22
C LEU A 86 12.42 -7.49 21.37
N GLY A 87 11.76 -6.43 21.87
CA GLY A 87 12.35 -5.09 21.96
C GLY A 87 12.60 -4.42 20.60
N LEU A 88 11.88 -4.85 19.57
CA LEU A 88 11.90 -4.28 18.22
C LEU A 88 10.85 -3.17 18.04
N LEU A 89 9.89 -3.06 18.96
CA LEU A 89 8.98 -1.93 19.11
C LEU A 89 9.03 -1.42 20.55
N GLY A 90 8.62 -0.18 20.76
CA GLY A 90 8.67 0.52 22.04
C GLY A 90 9.88 1.44 22.13
N ASP A 91 10.48 1.52 23.32
CA ASP A 91 11.55 2.47 23.59
C ASP A 91 12.95 1.92 23.33
N ASN A 92 13.81 2.81 22.83
CA ASN A 92 15.24 2.55 22.63
C ASN A 92 15.51 1.25 21.86
N ILE A 93 14.87 1.10 20.70
CA ILE A 93 14.90 -0.11 19.87
C ILE A 93 16.36 -0.49 19.60
N LEU A 94 16.72 -1.74 19.92
CA LEU A 94 18.07 -2.29 19.82
C LEU A 94 19.15 -1.45 20.57
N GLY A 95 18.77 -0.78 21.66
CA GLY A 95 19.68 0.07 22.44
C GLY A 95 20.01 1.41 21.76
N SER A 96 19.31 1.78 20.69
CA SER A 96 19.49 3.06 20.01
C SER A 96 18.69 4.18 20.70
N SER A 97 18.87 5.43 20.28
CA SER A 97 18.03 6.57 20.73
C SER A 97 16.66 6.63 20.04
N PHE A 98 16.37 5.68 19.15
CA PHE A 98 15.12 5.64 18.40
C PHE A 98 14.08 4.80 19.14
N SER A 99 12.90 5.38 19.36
CA SER A 99 11.72 4.68 19.86
C SER A 99 10.62 4.75 18.81
N PHE A 100 9.91 3.64 18.63
CA PHE A 100 8.76 3.59 17.74
C PHE A 100 7.81 2.50 18.18
N ASP A 101 6.52 2.81 18.23
CA ASP A 101 5.48 1.86 18.58
C ASP A 101 4.29 1.97 17.62
N VAL A 102 3.56 0.86 17.46
CA VAL A 102 2.49 0.72 16.46
C VAL A 102 1.23 0.15 17.09
N ASP A 103 0.09 0.77 16.83
CA ASP A 103 -1.21 0.20 17.18
C ASP A 103 -1.97 -0.28 15.93
N VAL A 104 -2.79 -1.31 16.11
CA VAL A 104 -3.67 -1.82 15.05
C VAL A 104 -5.06 -1.21 15.23
N ALA A 105 -5.46 -0.35 14.29
CA ALA A 105 -6.78 0.25 14.24
C ALA A 105 -7.68 -0.56 13.29
N ARG A 106 -8.88 -0.93 13.75
CA ARG A 106 -9.86 -1.63 12.93
C ARG A 106 -10.90 -0.65 12.40
N GLY A 107 -11.08 -0.60 11.09
CA GLY A 107 -12.08 0.24 10.43
C GLY A 107 -13.52 -0.20 10.69
N GLY A 108 -14.47 0.67 10.33
CA GLY A 108 -15.91 0.45 10.50
C GLY A 108 -16.63 -0.22 9.33
N GLY A 109 -15.91 -0.64 8.28
CA GLY A 109 -16.48 -1.25 7.07
C GLY A 109 -16.94 -0.25 6.00
N ALA A 110 -16.45 1.00 6.06
CA ALA A 110 -16.81 2.04 5.10
C ALA A 110 -15.71 2.20 4.03
N PHE A 111 -16.04 1.93 2.76
CA PHE A 111 -15.11 2.06 1.62
C PHE A 111 -14.42 3.43 1.54
N VAL A 112 -15.13 4.50 1.93
CA VAL A 112 -14.59 5.87 1.94
C VAL A 112 -13.41 6.04 2.89
N CYS A 113 -13.30 5.21 3.95
CA CYS A 113 -12.18 5.26 4.88
C CYS A 113 -10.85 4.80 4.27
N GLY A 114 -10.83 4.27 3.04
CA GLY A 114 -9.59 4.10 2.29
C GLY A 114 -8.98 5.42 1.83
N GLU A 115 -9.75 6.51 1.78
CA GLU A 115 -9.26 7.85 1.49
C GLU A 115 -8.42 8.39 2.67
N SER A 116 -7.26 8.98 2.38
CA SER A 116 -6.26 9.40 3.37
C SER A 116 -6.77 10.21 4.56
N THR A 117 -7.68 11.16 4.36
CA THR A 117 -8.18 12.03 5.42
C THR A 117 -9.36 11.40 6.18
N ALA A 118 -10.23 10.68 5.47
CA ALA A 118 -11.29 9.87 6.08
C ALA A 118 -10.71 8.78 6.99
N LEU A 119 -9.61 8.15 6.55
CA LEU A 119 -8.87 7.17 7.33
C LEU A 119 -8.37 7.77 8.66
N MET A 120 -7.74 8.94 8.59
CA MET A 120 -7.25 9.64 9.78
C MET A 120 -8.40 10.00 10.71
N ALA A 121 -9.51 10.55 10.19
CA ALA A 121 -10.71 10.82 11.00
C ALA A 121 -11.25 9.55 11.69
N SER A 122 -11.24 8.41 11.00
CA SER A 122 -11.63 7.13 11.58
C SER A 122 -10.70 6.67 12.71
N ILE A 123 -9.38 6.88 12.59
CA ILE A 123 -8.41 6.62 13.68
C ILE A 123 -8.68 7.56 14.88
N GLU A 124 -9.07 8.81 14.61
CA GLU A 124 -9.46 9.77 15.64
C GLU A 124 -10.79 9.42 16.35
N GLY A 125 -11.48 8.36 15.93
CA GLY A 125 -12.79 7.98 16.45
C GLY A 125 -13.94 8.85 15.95
N LYS A 126 -13.70 9.64 14.89
CA LYS A 126 -14.71 10.47 14.22
C LYS A 126 -15.33 9.68 13.06
N VAL A 127 -16.40 10.25 12.49
CA VAL A 127 -16.97 9.74 11.23
C VAL A 127 -15.91 9.88 10.13
N GLY A 128 -15.71 8.83 9.33
CA GLY A 128 -14.73 8.79 8.24
C GLY A 128 -15.16 9.60 7.02
N GLU A 129 -15.30 10.92 7.18
CA GLU A 129 -15.63 11.84 6.10
C GLU A 129 -14.35 12.47 5.53
N PRO A 130 -14.11 12.41 4.20
CA PRO A 130 -12.99 13.11 3.59
C PRO A 130 -13.10 14.63 3.83
N ARG A 131 -11.98 15.27 4.13
CA ARG A 131 -11.90 16.74 4.21
C ARG A 131 -11.17 17.32 3.01
N ALA A 132 -11.42 18.61 2.75
CA ALA A 132 -10.67 19.37 1.74
C ALA A 132 -9.16 19.30 2.04
N LYS A 133 -8.37 19.09 0.99
CA LYS A 133 -6.90 18.92 1.06
C LYS A 133 -6.17 20.23 0.80
N ASP A 134 -6.65 21.32 1.37
CA ASP A 134 -5.98 22.64 1.25
C ASP A 134 -4.57 22.59 1.87
N VAL A 135 -4.38 21.72 2.87
CA VAL A 135 -3.08 21.37 3.45
C VAL A 135 -2.86 19.87 3.28
N HIS A 136 -1.67 19.49 2.79
CA HIS A 136 -1.31 18.08 2.66
C HIS A 136 -1.18 17.41 4.03
N THR A 137 -1.59 16.14 4.13
CA THR A 137 -1.54 15.37 5.38
C THR A 137 -0.13 15.16 5.93
N VAL A 138 0.89 15.26 5.08
CA VAL A 138 2.30 15.25 5.50
C VAL A 138 2.68 16.47 6.35
N VAL A 139 1.86 17.53 6.34
CA VAL A 139 2.00 18.72 7.19
C VAL A 139 0.93 18.74 8.29
N ASP A 140 -0.33 18.55 7.93
CA ASP A 140 -1.48 18.56 8.86
C ASP A 140 -2.31 17.28 8.65
N GLY A 141 -1.96 16.21 9.36
CA GLY A 141 -2.54 14.88 9.22
C GLY A 141 -3.33 14.43 10.45
N LEU A 142 -2.95 13.28 11.00
CA LEU A 142 -3.57 12.68 12.18
C LEU A 142 -3.35 13.58 13.41
N TYR A 143 -4.41 13.87 14.16
CA TYR A 143 -4.39 14.76 15.33
C TYR A 143 -3.76 16.13 15.07
N HIS A 144 -3.88 16.63 13.84
CA HIS A 144 -3.24 17.86 13.38
C HIS A 144 -1.70 17.86 13.48
N LYS A 145 -1.08 16.68 13.31
CA LYS A 145 0.37 16.50 13.28
C LYS A 145 0.84 16.01 11.91
N PRO A 146 2.09 16.31 11.52
CA PRO A 146 2.69 15.76 10.31
C PRO A 146 2.55 14.24 10.25
N THR A 147 1.92 13.73 9.19
CA THR A 147 1.62 12.30 9.09
C THR A 147 1.89 11.79 7.68
N THR A 148 2.76 10.78 7.56
CA THR A 148 2.90 10.05 6.30
C THR A 148 2.03 8.81 6.30
N LEU A 149 1.18 8.69 5.29
CA LEU A 149 0.34 7.54 5.03
C LEU A 149 0.78 6.86 3.75
N ASN A 150 1.00 5.55 3.82
CA ASN A 150 1.31 4.71 2.68
C ASN A 150 0.50 3.41 2.73
N ASN A 151 0.26 2.86 1.55
CA ASN A 151 -0.40 1.56 1.35
C ASN A 151 0.50 0.42 1.84
N VAL A 152 -0.09 -0.73 2.19
CA VAL A 152 0.61 -1.95 2.64
C VAL A 152 1.75 -2.34 1.72
N GLU A 153 1.53 -2.44 0.41
CA GLU A 153 2.55 -2.84 -0.56
C GLU A 153 3.74 -1.87 -0.58
N THR A 154 3.49 -0.58 -0.37
CA THR A 154 4.58 0.41 -0.29
C THR A 154 5.47 0.14 0.93
N TRP A 155 4.87 -0.14 2.09
CA TRP A 155 5.63 -0.49 3.29
C TRP A 155 6.40 -1.80 3.11
N ALA A 156 5.77 -2.81 2.51
CA ALA A 156 6.37 -4.12 2.28
C ALA A 156 7.60 -4.08 1.36
N ASN A 157 7.67 -3.11 0.45
CA ASN A 157 8.82 -2.91 -0.44
C ASN A 157 10.04 -2.28 0.27
N VAL A 158 9.84 -1.56 1.37
CA VAL A 158 10.90 -0.74 2.01
C VAL A 158 12.07 -1.59 2.52
N PRO A 159 11.88 -2.72 3.24
CA PRO A 159 12.99 -3.53 3.73
C PRO A 159 13.92 -4.02 2.62
N ALA A 160 13.36 -4.54 1.52
CA ALA A 160 14.13 -5.02 0.39
C ALA A 160 14.90 -3.88 -0.33
N ILE A 161 14.32 -2.68 -0.40
CA ILE A 161 15.01 -1.49 -0.95
C ILE A 161 16.19 -1.09 -0.08
N ILE A 162 16.06 -1.11 1.24
CA ILE A 162 17.16 -0.78 2.15
C ILE A 162 18.26 -1.83 2.08
N LEU A 163 17.89 -3.12 2.05
CA LEU A 163 18.85 -4.22 2.05
C LEU A 163 19.65 -4.30 0.74
N ASN A 164 19.00 -4.15 -0.42
CA ASN A 164 19.62 -4.33 -1.73
C ASN A 164 20.05 -3.02 -2.41
N GLY A 165 19.65 -1.87 -1.84
CA GLY A 165 19.88 -0.54 -2.41
C GLY A 165 18.79 -0.09 -3.40
N SER A 166 18.67 1.22 -3.55
CA SER A 166 17.65 1.83 -4.42
C SER A 166 17.84 1.52 -5.90
N SER A 167 19.09 1.34 -6.36
CA SER A 167 19.41 0.96 -7.74
C SER A 167 18.88 -0.44 -8.08
N TRP A 168 18.90 -1.38 -7.14
CA TRP A 168 18.32 -2.72 -7.33
C TRP A 168 16.81 -2.65 -7.59
N PHE A 169 16.10 -1.79 -6.86
CA PHE A 169 14.66 -1.61 -7.08
C PHE A 169 14.38 -0.86 -8.39
N ALA A 170 15.14 0.21 -8.65
CA ALA A 170 15.00 1.03 -9.86
C ALA A 170 15.51 0.38 -11.15
N SER A 171 16.27 -0.71 -11.06
CA SER A 171 16.67 -1.54 -12.20
C SER A 171 15.49 -2.32 -12.81
N LYS A 172 14.41 -2.48 -12.04
CA LYS A 172 13.14 -3.06 -12.49
C LYS A 172 12.19 -1.93 -12.87
N GLY A 173 11.28 -2.19 -13.79
CA GLY A 173 10.31 -1.20 -14.21
C GLY A 173 10.66 -0.47 -15.50
N THR A 174 9.83 0.50 -15.85
CA THR A 174 10.04 1.44 -16.95
C THR A 174 10.82 2.67 -16.48
N GLN A 175 10.95 3.72 -17.31
CA GLN A 175 11.53 4.99 -16.87
C GLN A 175 10.62 5.73 -15.88
N GLY A 176 9.30 5.76 -16.12
CA GLY A 176 8.30 6.45 -15.29
C GLY A 176 7.84 5.64 -14.07
N SER A 177 7.83 4.31 -14.19
CA SER A 177 7.35 3.41 -13.14
C SER A 177 8.42 2.40 -12.74
N LYS A 178 9.07 2.64 -11.60
CA LYS A 178 10.15 1.80 -11.08
C LYS A 178 9.65 0.70 -10.15
N GLY A 179 10.35 -0.43 -10.11
CA GLY A 179 10.08 -1.53 -9.20
C GLY A 179 9.13 -2.59 -9.75
N THR A 180 8.49 -3.29 -8.81
CA THR A 180 7.50 -4.34 -9.07
C THR A 180 6.13 -3.91 -8.57
N LYS A 181 5.11 -4.64 -9.01
CA LYS A 181 3.73 -4.45 -8.60
C LYS A 181 3.05 -5.79 -8.41
N ILE A 182 2.34 -5.94 -7.30
CA ILE A 182 1.46 -7.08 -7.06
C ILE A 182 0.13 -6.80 -7.75
N LEU A 183 -0.30 -7.73 -8.61
CA LEU A 183 -1.57 -7.70 -9.31
C LEU A 183 -2.47 -8.83 -8.80
N ALA A 184 -3.73 -8.50 -8.55
CA ALA A 184 -4.77 -9.48 -8.23
C ALA A 184 -5.49 -9.91 -9.50
N LEU A 185 -5.20 -11.12 -9.98
CA LEU A 185 -5.88 -11.73 -11.12
C LEU A 185 -7.20 -12.34 -10.63
N THR A 186 -8.30 -11.74 -11.06
CA THR A 186 -9.67 -12.15 -10.71
C THR A 186 -10.58 -12.20 -11.94
N GLY A 187 -11.80 -12.69 -11.76
CA GLY A 187 -12.81 -12.72 -12.81
C GLY A 187 -12.72 -13.96 -13.70
N ARG A 188 -12.94 -13.77 -15.01
CA ARG A 188 -13.09 -14.86 -16.00
C ARG A 188 -11.75 -15.29 -16.62
N ILE A 189 -10.76 -15.55 -15.77
CA ILE A 189 -9.39 -15.96 -16.14
C ILE A 189 -9.06 -17.35 -15.56
N LYS A 190 -8.23 -18.15 -16.25
CA LYS A 190 -7.96 -19.54 -15.82
C LYS A 190 -7.20 -19.62 -14.50
N ASN A 191 -6.11 -18.86 -14.39
CA ASN A 191 -5.27 -18.84 -13.21
C ASN A 191 -5.59 -17.56 -12.41
N THR A 192 -6.38 -17.69 -11.37
CA THR A 192 -6.65 -16.59 -10.42
C THR A 192 -5.67 -16.64 -9.26
N GLY A 193 -5.23 -15.49 -8.78
CA GLY A 193 -4.27 -15.39 -7.70
C GLY A 193 -3.58 -14.03 -7.66
N LEU A 194 -2.54 -13.93 -6.85
CA LEU A 194 -1.64 -12.79 -6.83
C LEU A 194 -0.41 -13.08 -7.67
N VAL A 195 -0.02 -12.11 -8.49
CA VAL A 195 1.19 -12.18 -9.31
C VAL A 195 1.98 -10.91 -9.11
N GLU A 196 3.26 -11.04 -8.75
CA GLU A 196 4.17 -9.91 -8.69
C GLU A 196 4.93 -9.82 -10.01
N VAL A 197 4.79 -8.69 -10.70
CA VAL A 197 5.44 -8.45 -11.99
C VAL A 197 6.28 -7.18 -11.92
N ALA A 198 7.29 -7.07 -12.78
CA ALA A 198 7.97 -5.80 -12.96
C ALA A 198 7.00 -4.78 -13.56
N MET A 199 7.08 -3.53 -13.14
CA MET A 199 6.40 -2.46 -13.87
C MET A 199 6.87 -2.49 -15.35
N GLY A 200 5.96 -2.22 -16.28
CA GLY A 200 6.25 -2.34 -17.70
C GLY A 200 5.89 -3.67 -18.36
N THR A 201 5.65 -4.75 -17.58
CA THR A 201 5.08 -5.99 -18.13
C THR A 201 3.76 -5.70 -18.83
N THR A 202 3.54 -6.27 -20.02
CA THR A 202 2.33 -5.97 -20.80
C THR A 202 1.09 -6.61 -20.19
N ILE A 203 -0.07 -6.00 -20.41
CA ILE A 203 -1.36 -6.59 -20.03
C ILE A 203 -1.51 -7.97 -20.68
N ARG A 204 -1.05 -8.13 -21.92
CA ARG A 204 -1.08 -9.40 -22.66
C ARG A 204 -0.32 -10.50 -21.93
N GLU A 205 0.93 -10.25 -21.53
CA GLU A 205 1.74 -11.21 -20.77
C GLU A 205 1.05 -11.58 -19.45
N VAL A 206 0.56 -10.58 -18.71
CA VAL A 206 -0.16 -10.81 -17.45
C VAL A 206 -1.39 -11.69 -17.65
N VAL A 207 -2.19 -11.41 -18.67
CA VAL A 207 -3.48 -12.08 -18.89
C VAL A 207 -3.32 -13.47 -19.52
N PHE A 208 -2.48 -13.60 -20.54
CA PHE A 208 -2.38 -14.84 -21.32
C PHE A 208 -1.26 -15.76 -20.85
N ASP A 209 -0.09 -15.23 -20.53
CA ASP A 209 1.06 -16.06 -20.17
C ASP A 209 0.99 -16.47 -18.69
N ILE A 210 0.68 -15.52 -17.80
CA ILE A 210 0.56 -15.77 -16.37
C ILE A 210 -0.86 -16.27 -16.02
N GLY A 211 -1.88 -15.51 -16.45
CA GLY A 211 -3.28 -15.81 -16.19
C GLY A 211 -3.84 -17.01 -16.98
N GLY A 212 -3.15 -17.47 -18.02
CA GLY A 212 -3.58 -18.61 -18.85
C GLY A 212 -4.77 -18.31 -19.78
N GLY A 213 -5.17 -17.04 -19.91
CA GLY A 213 -6.30 -16.60 -20.73
C GLY A 213 -7.67 -16.93 -20.14
N ALA A 214 -8.70 -16.92 -20.99
CA ALA A 214 -10.09 -17.05 -20.54
C ALA A 214 -10.47 -18.48 -20.13
N VAL A 215 -11.41 -18.57 -19.19
CA VAL A 215 -12.00 -19.85 -18.75
C VAL A 215 -12.87 -20.44 -19.86
N ASN A 216 -12.86 -21.77 -19.99
CA ASN A 216 -13.71 -22.56 -20.90
C ASN A 216 -13.57 -22.20 -22.40
N GLY A 217 -12.40 -21.71 -22.83
CA GLY A 217 -12.15 -21.40 -24.25
C GLY A 217 -12.88 -20.17 -24.78
N ASN A 218 -13.49 -19.36 -23.90
CA ASN A 218 -14.08 -18.07 -24.28
C ASN A 218 -13.01 -17.05 -24.69
N MET A 219 -13.44 -15.94 -25.28
CA MET A 219 -12.56 -14.80 -25.55
C MET A 219 -12.62 -13.78 -24.41
N ILE A 220 -11.45 -13.24 -24.03
CA ILE A 220 -11.37 -12.08 -23.14
C ILE A 220 -11.69 -10.83 -23.97
N LYS A 221 -12.68 -10.06 -23.55
CA LYS A 221 -13.11 -8.83 -24.25
C LYS A 221 -12.42 -7.58 -23.70
N ALA A 222 -12.22 -7.53 -22.39
CA ALA A 222 -11.63 -6.41 -21.70
C ALA A 222 -11.07 -6.84 -20.34
N VAL A 223 -10.19 -6.01 -19.77
CA VAL A 223 -9.78 -6.07 -18.36
C VAL A 223 -10.10 -4.74 -17.69
N GLN A 224 -10.50 -4.78 -16.43
CA GLN A 224 -10.59 -3.58 -15.59
C GLN A 224 -9.34 -3.53 -14.71
N ILE A 225 -8.58 -2.44 -14.81
CA ILE A 225 -7.36 -2.21 -14.03
C ILE A 225 -7.59 -0.98 -13.15
N GLY A 226 -7.22 -1.07 -11.86
CA GLY A 226 -7.38 0.04 -10.91
C GLY A 226 -8.67 0.01 -10.07
N GLY A 227 -9.28 -1.17 -9.90
CA GLY A 227 -10.53 -1.33 -9.14
C GLY A 227 -11.73 -0.67 -9.83
N PRO A 228 -12.85 -0.41 -9.12
CA PRO A 228 -14.04 0.22 -9.68
C PRO A 228 -13.81 1.62 -10.23
N SER A 229 -12.79 2.32 -9.71
CA SER A 229 -12.39 3.65 -10.14
C SER A 229 -11.60 3.65 -11.45
N GLY A 230 -11.14 2.48 -11.87
CA GLY A 230 -10.35 2.30 -13.08
C GLY A 230 -11.18 1.99 -14.33
N GLY A 231 -10.59 2.26 -15.49
CA GLY A 231 -11.20 2.04 -16.79
C GLY A 231 -11.19 0.57 -17.23
N CYS A 232 -12.10 0.23 -18.15
CA CYS A 232 -12.13 -1.06 -18.82
C CYS A 232 -11.34 -0.98 -20.13
N LEU A 233 -10.19 -1.65 -20.19
CA LEU A 233 -9.34 -1.72 -21.36
C LEU A 233 -9.75 -2.88 -22.26
N PRO A 234 -10.14 -2.64 -23.53
CA PRO A 234 -10.45 -3.69 -24.49
C PRO A 234 -9.20 -4.46 -24.95
N VAL A 235 -9.41 -5.64 -25.54
CA VAL A 235 -8.34 -6.58 -25.94
C VAL A 235 -7.29 -5.99 -26.90
N ASP A 236 -7.67 -5.01 -27.72
CA ASP A 236 -6.79 -4.27 -28.63
C ASP A 236 -5.81 -3.34 -27.90
N LYS A 237 -6.01 -3.12 -26.59
CA LYS A 237 -5.11 -2.37 -25.71
C LYS A 237 -4.20 -3.27 -24.88
N PHE A 238 -4.21 -4.60 -25.07
CA PHE A 238 -3.44 -5.49 -24.19
C PHE A 238 -1.92 -5.42 -24.41
N ASP A 239 -1.46 -4.81 -25.50
CA ASP A 239 -0.04 -4.54 -25.72
C ASP A 239 0.46 -3.32 -24.92
N LEU A 240 -0.42 -2.64 -24.19
CA LEU A 240 -0.02 -1.61 -23.23
C LEU A 240 0.73 -2.24 -22.05
N ALA A 241 1.77 -1.52 -21.62
CA ALA A 241 2.51 -1.81 -20.42
C ALA A 241 1.67 -1.53 -19.17
N VAL A 242 1.78 -2.40 -18.16
CA VAL A 242 1.34 -2.10 -16.79
C VAL A 242 2.30 -1.07 -16.20
N ASP A 243 1.98 0.19 -16.48
CA ASP A 243 2.78 1.37 -16.18
C ASP A 243 1.84 2.53 -15.82
N PHE A 244 2.23 3.38 -14.84
CA PHE A 244 1.35 4.45 -14.37
C PHE A 244 1.01 5.45 -15.48
N ASP A 245 1.98 5.84 -16.29
CA ASP A 245 1.82 6.85 -17.33
C ASP A 245 0.99 6.26 -18.48
N ALA A 246 1.36 5.07 -18.97
CA ALA A 246 0.67 4.42 -20.08
C ALA A 246 -0.81 4.11 -19.80
N LEU A 247 -1.12 3.65 -18.58
CA LEU A 247 -2.49 3.34 -18.17
C LEU A 247 -3.32 4.60 -17.91
N SER A 248 -2.70 5.68 -17.44
CA SER A 248 -3.37 6.99 -17.27
C SER A 248 -3.73 7.60 -18.63
N GLU A 249 -2.80 7.57 -19.59
CA GLU A 249 -3.05 8.02 -20.97
C GLU A 249 -4.17 7.22 -21.67
N ALA A 250 -4.30 5.94 -21.34
CA ALA A 250 -5.36 5.07 -21.84
C ALA A 250 -6.71 5.26 -21.14
N GLY A 251 -6.82 6.18 -20.16
CA GLY A 251 -8.04 6.42 -19.39
C GLY A 251 -8.39 5.29 -18.41
N SER A 252 -7.42 4.43 -18.08
CA SER A 252 -7.61 3.30 -17.17
C SER A 252 -7.32 3.62 -15.71
N MET A 253 -6.71 4.77 -15.41
CA MET A 253 -6.47 5.24 -14.05
C MET A 253 -6.76 6.75 -13.93
N VAL A 254 -7.29 7.13 -12.78
CA VAL A 254 -7.65 8.51 -12.40
C VAL A 254 -6.67 9.04 -11.35
#